data_AF-A0A355B2F2-F1
#
_entry.id   AF-A0A355B2F2-F1
#
_cell.length_a   1.000
_cell.length_b   1.000
_cell.length_c   1.000
_cell.angle_alpha   90.00
_cell.angle_beta   90.00
_cell.angle_gamma   90.00
#
_symmetry.space_group_name_H-M   'P 1'
#
loop_
_entity.id
_entity.type
_entity.pdbx_description
1 polymer ?
#
loop_
_entity_poly.entity_id
_entity_poly.type
_entity_poly.pdbx_seq_one_letter_code
_entity_poly.pdbx_strand_id
1 'polypeptide(L)' 'MGAGDFRGDAGRLEGQIEEMAHVMYGLPKNEVSKTVARNVAALLLTLSSVKFEKEEEPIRPRPPEGRRADG' A
#
# COMPACT_ATOMS: atom_id res chain seq x y z
N MET A 1 24.04 -2.50 0.90
CA MET A 1 22.99 -1.49 0.64
C MET A 1 22.93 -0.59 1.85
N GLY A 2 23.37 0.66 1.71
CA GLY A 2 23.52 1.60 2.84
C GLY A 2 22.19 2.29 3.19
N ALA A 3 21.92 2.46 4.48
CA ALA A 3 20.76 3.16 5.02
C ALA A 3 20.85 4.71 4.87
N GLY A 4 21.51 5.18 3.81
CA GLY A 4 21.87 6.60 3.60
C GLY A 4 20.82 7.45 2.89
N ASP A 5 19.92 6.85 2.10
CA ASP A 5 19.03 7.59 1.19
C ASP A 5 17.56 7.71 1.67
N PHE A 6 17.16 6.94 2.68
CA PHE A 6 15.75 6.92 3.14
C PHE A 6 15.20 8.28 3.59
N ARG A 7 16.06 9.15 4.16
CA ARG A 7 15.63 10.51 4.57
C ARG A 7 15.42 11.44 3.39
N GLY A 8 16.20 11.29 2.32
CA GLY A 8 16.02 12.04 1.07
C GLY A 8 14.77 11.58 0.32
N ASP A 9 14.52 10.27 0.33
CA ASP A 9 13.35 9.65 -0.31
C ASP A 9 12.05 10.02 0.38
N ALA A 10 12.03 10.11 1.71
CA ALA A 10 10.85 10.54 2.46
C ALA A 10 10.46 11.99 2.12
N GLY A 11 11.42 12.93 2.14
CA GLY A 11 11.14 14.33 1.79
C GLY A 11 10.66 14.52 0.35
N ARG A 12 11.16 13.70 -0.59
CA ARG A 12 10.70 13.70 -1.98
C ARG A 12 9.26 13.17 -2.09
N LEU A 13 8.92 12.10 -1.36
CA LEU A 13 7.57 11.54 -1.33
C LEU A 13 6.55 12.53 -0.72
N GLU A 14 6.91 13.22 0.37
CA GLU A 14 6.08 14.28 0.97
C GLU A 14 5.71 15.35 -0.07
N GLY A 15 6.70 15.89 -0.78
CA GLY A 15 6.48 16.90 -1.81
C GLY A 15 5.66 16.40 -3.00
N GLN A 16 5.86 15.16 -3.43
CA GLN A 16 5.06 14.55 -4.51
C GLN A 16 3.59 14.38 -4.12
N ILE A 17 3.31 13.98 -2.88
CA ILE A 17 1.94 13.84 -2.37
C ILE A 17 1.26 15.21 -2.28
N GLU A 18 1.94 16.22 -1.75
CA GLU A 18 1.40 17.59 -1.68
C GLU A 18 1.13 18.16 -3.08
N GLU A 19 2.07 18.00 -4.01
CA GLU A 19 1.92 18.46 -5.40
C GLU A 19 0.76 17.76 -6.09
N MET A 20 0.68 16.43 -5.99
CA MET A 20 -0.41 15.65 -6.57
C MET A 20 -1.76 16.09 -6.00
N ALA A 21 -1.85 16.31 -4.69
CA ALA A 21 -3.09 16.72 -4.06
C ALA A 21 -3.54 18.12 -4.49
N HIS A 22 -2.58 19.02 -4.69
CA HIS A 22 -2.84 20.35 -5.25
C HIS A 22 -3.35 20.26 -6.70
N VAL A 23 -2.65 19.54 -7.56
CA VAL A 23 -2.98 19.45 -9.00
C VAL A 23 -4.29 18.70 -9.24
N MET A 24 -4.50 17.58 -8.55
CA MET A 24 -5.64 16.68 -8.81
C MET A 24 -6.92 17.12 -8.11
N TYR A 25 -6.79 17.69 -6.90
CA TYR A 25 -7.94 17.98 -6.04
C TYR A 25 -8.06 19.46 -5.66
N GLY A 26 -7.17 20.33 -6.16
CA GLY A 26 -7.20 21.76 -5.88
C GLY A 26 -6.88 22.11 -4.42
N LEU A 27 -6.23 21.20 -3.67
CA LEU A 27 -5.91 21.48 -2.27
C LEU A 27 -4.89 22.61 -2.14
N PRO A 28 -5.03 23.51 -1.16
CA PRO A 28 -4.11 24.62 -0.98
C PRO A 28 -2.73 24.12 -0.51
N LYS A 29 -1.64 24.72 -1.00
CA LYS A 29 -0.28 24.47 -0.49
C LYS A 29 -0.03 25.33 0.75
N ASN A 30 -0.29 24.76 1.92
CA ASN A 30 -0.12 25.42 3.22
C ASN A 30 0.42 24.43 4.26
N GLU A 31 0.69 24.92 5.48
CA GLU A 31 1.27 24.08 6.55
C GLU A 31 0.40 22.89 6.95
N VAL A 32 -0.93 23.00 6.79
CA VAL A 32 -1.84 21.88 7.04
C VAL A 32 -1.65 20.81 5.97
N SER A 33 -1.64 21.18 4.69
CA SER A 33 -1.44 20.25 3.59
C SER A 33 -0.07 19.57 3.63
N LYS A 34 0.99 20.29 4.00
CA LYS A 34 2.32 19.71 4.24
C LYS A 34 2.30 18.67 5.36
N THR A 35 1.62 18.97 6.47
CA THR A 35 1.51 18.04 7.61
C THR A 35 0.76 16.78 7.20
N VAL A 36 -0.32 16.91 6.44
CA VAL A 36 -1.08 15.78 5.90
C VAL A 36 -0.22 14.96 4.94
N ALA A 37 0.49 15.61 4.00
CA ALA A 37 1.37 14.93 3.06
C ALA A 37 2.47 14.13 3.77
N ARG A 38 3.06 14.67 4.84
CA ARG A 38 3.98 13.94 5.72
C ARG A 38 3.37 12.70 6.36
N ASN A 39 2.18 12.82 6.93
CA ASN A 39 1.51 11.69 7.57
C ASN A 39 1.18 10.59 6.54
N VAL A 40 0.75 10.97 5.34
CA VAL A 40 0.47 10.03 4.25
C VAL A 40 1.76 9.36 3.78
N ALA A 41 2.86 10.11 3.58
CA ALA A 41 4.16 9.56 3.22
C ALA A 41 4.64 8.52 4.25
N ALA A 42 4.56 8.85 5.54
CA ALA A 42 4.94 7.94 6.62
C ALA A 42 4.10 6.64 6.61
N LEU A 43 2.78 6.76 6.40
CA LEU A 43 1.89 5.60 6.29
C LEU A 43 2.25 4.71 5.08
N LEU A 44 2.49 5.30 3.91
CA LEU A 44 2.84 4.56 2.70
C LEU A 44 4.17 3.82 2.86
N LEU A 45 5.19 4.46 3.45
CA LEU A 45 6.46 3.82 3.74
C LEU A 45 6.28 2.67 4.74
N THR A 46 5.46 2.86 5.77
CA THR A 46 5.13 1.81 6.74
C THR A 46 4.47 0.62 6.04
N LEU A 47 3.44 0.85 5.21
CA LEU A 47 2.75 -0.21 4.48
C LEU A 47 3.67 -0.92 3.47
N SER A 48 4.59 -0.20 2.83
CA SER A 48 5.57 -0.80 1.91
C SER A 48 6.55 -1.75 2.60
N SER A 49 6.77 -1.57 3.90
CA SER A 49 7.65 -2.44 4.71
C SER A 49 6.95 -3.71 5.22
N VAL A 50 5.62 -3.76 5.13
CA VAL A 50 4.84 -4.94 5.51
C VAL A 50 4.91 -5.98 4.39
N LYS A 51 5.51 -7.13 4.68
CA LYS A 51 5.40 -8.32 3.82
C LYS A 51 4.09 -9.02 4.14
N PHE A 52 3.15 -9.00 3.20
CA PHE A 52 1.95 -9.82 3.30
C PHE A 52 2.35 -11.28 3.06
N GLU A 53 2.31 -12.11 4.10
CA GLU A 53 2.37 -13.55 3.92
C GLU A 53 1.09 -13.96 3.20
N LYS A 54 1.26 -14.45 1.97
CA LYS A 54 0.17 -14.98 1.16
C LYS A 54 -0.32 -16.25 1.86
N GLU A 55 -1.38 -16.15 2.67
CA GLU A 55 -2.13 -17.33 3.11
C GLU A 55 -2.85 -17.91 1.88
N GLU A 56 -2.11 -18.72 1.12
CA GLU A 56 -2.66 -19.53 0.05
C GLU A 56 -2.77 -20.96 0.57
N GLU A 57 -3.87 -21.29 1.26
CA GLU A 57 -4.29 -22.68 1.25
C GLU A 57 -4.81 -22.97 -0.17
N PRO A 58 -4.21 -23.92 -0.91
CA PRO A 58 -4.72 -24.27 -2.23
C PRO A 58 -6.12 -24.84 -2.05
N ILE A 59 -7.12 -24.17 -2.64
CA ILE A 59 -8.47 -24.72 -2.77
C ILE A 59 -8.34 -26.00 -3.59
N ARG A 60 -8.26 -27.15 -2.91
CA ARG A 60 -8.31 -28.44 -3.58
C ARG A 60 -9.77 -28.66 -4.00
N PRO A 61 -10.09 -28.71 -5.31
CA PRO A 61 -11.43 -29.07 -5.73
C PRO A 61 -11.76 -30.45 -5.17
N ARG A 62 -12.81 -30.55 -4.35
CA ARG A 62 -13.31 -31.86 -3.91
C ARG A 62 -13.89 -32.55 -5.14
N PRO A 63 -13.57 -33.83 -5.41
CA PRO A 63 -14.29 -34.60 -6.41
C PRO A 63 -15.78 -34.54 -6.09
N PRO A 64 -16.67 -34.38 -7.09
CA PRO A 64 -18.10 -34.50 -6.85
C PRO A 64 -18.34 -35.87 -6.19
N GLU A 65 -19.04 -35.89 -5.06
CA GLU A 65 -19.40 -37.14 -4.40
C GLU A 65 -20.16 -37.99 -5.40
N GLY A 66 -19.50 -39.06 -5.88
CA GLY A 66 -20.08 -39.99 -6.82
C GLY A 66 -21.33 -40.56 -6.17
N ARG A 67 -22.50 -40.12 -6.67
CA ARG A 67 -23.77 -40.77 -6.39
C ARG A 67 -23.62 -42.20 -6.87
N ARG A 68 -23.41 -43.13 -5.93
CA ARG A 68 -23.69 -44.54 -6.13
C ARG A 68 -25.13 -44.62 -6.61
N ALA A 69 -25.31 -44.85 -7.90
CA ALA A 69 -26.49 -45.53 -8.39
C ALA A 69 -26.16 -47.01 -8.23
N ASP A 70 -26.51 -47.55 -7.07
CA ASP A 70 -26.56 -48.99 -6.86
C ASP A 70 -27.56 -49.58 -7.87
N GLY A 71 -27.18 -50.72 -8.44
CA GLY A 71 -28.00 -51.51 -9.37
C GLY A 71 -29.10 -52.30 -8.69
#